data_AF-A0A8H4STY3-F1
#
_entry.id   AF-A0A8H4STY3-F1
#
_cell.length_a   1.000
_cell.length_b   1.000
_cell.length_c   1.000
_cell.angle_alpha   90.00
_cell.angle_beta   90.00
_cell.angle_gamma   90.00
#
_symmetry.space_group_name_H-M   'P 1'
#
loop_
_entity.id
_entity.type
_entity.pdbx_description
1 polymer ?
#
loop_
_entity_poly.entity_id
_entity_poly.type
_entity_poly.pdbx_seq_one_letter_code
_entity_poly.pdbx_strand_id
1 'polypeptide(L)'
;MSKLAAHGVKVNFIPVFLGGIMQTSGNRPPWVLKAKGKYLARDSFRAAERLGVPYQGSPPDIVAIAKTVSPLRALHFIKDNFPESTYLAAIRFLFHKIWLPPHVNLAEDEKLIAALKEATDQLDGGSGKKLFSDEDVEKIMNGRESMKERVKDLTGEAVEKGAFGAPWLMATRDDDGKSESFFGSDRFNHIYRFLGVPFKDVEILPPSKL
;
A
#
# COMPACT_ATOMS: atom_id res chain seq x y z
N MET A 1 -1.51 -21.23 -2.48
CA MET A 1 -0.71 -20.29 -3.31
C MET A 1 -1.64 -19.31 -3.98
N SER A 2 -1.25 -18.04 -4.13
CA SER A 2 -2.06 -17.04 -4.85
C SER A 2 -2.12 -17.37 -6.35
N LYS A 3 -3.12 -16.83 -7.06
CA LYS A 3 -3.21 -17.00 -8.53
C LYS A 3 -1.95 -16.47 -9.24
N LEU A 4 -1.42 -15.33 -8.79
CA LEU A 4 -0.17 -14.77 -9.32
C LEU A 4 1.04 -15.68 -9.08
N ALA A 5 1.16 -16.25 -7.87
CA ALA A 5 2.25 -17.18 -7.56
C ALA A 5 2.19 -18.46 -8.40
N ALA A 6 1.00 -18.93 -8.77
CA ALA A 6 0.83 -20.05 -9.70
C ALA A 6 1.34 -19.75 -11.12
N HIS A 7 1.50 -18.46 -11.47
CA HIS A 7 2.16 -17.99 -12.69
C HIS A 7 3.63 -17.59 -12.47
N GLY A 8 4.24 -17.95 -11.34
CA GLY A 8 5.63 -17.59 -11.03
C GLY A 8 5.85 -16.12 -10.67
N VAL A 9 4.79 -15.32 -10.56
CA VAL A 9 4.91 -13.90 -10.21
C VAL A 9 5.12 -13.72 -8.71
N LYS A 10 6.25 -13.12 -8.36
CA LYS A 10 6.56 -12.68 -6.98
C LYS A 10 6.19 -11.22 -6.82
N VAL A 11 5.61 -10.86 -5.67
CA VAL A 11 5.21 -9.49 -5.35
C VAL A 11 6.02 -9.00 -4.18
N ASN A 12 6.69 -7.86 -4.33
CA ASN A 12 7.49 -7.24 -3.28
C ASN A 12 6.90 -5.86 -2.95
N PHE A 13 6.32 -5.71 -1.76
CA PHE A 13 5.82 -4.42 -1.28
C PHE A 13 6.98 -3.59 -0.75
N ILE A 14 7.08 -2.33 -1.20
CA ILE A 14 8.15 -1.40 -0.82
C ILE A 14 7.51 -0.13 -0.25
N PRO A 15 7.57 0.09 1.09
CA PRO A 15 7.07 1.31 1.69
C PRO A 15 7.93 2.49 1.26
N VAL A 16 7.33 3.50 0.64
CA VAL A 16 7.99 4.72 0.17
C VAL A 16 7.26 5.95 0.67
N PHE A 17 7.96 7.07 0.78
CA PHE A 17 7.35 8.32 1.24
C PHE A 17 6.77 9.13 0.07
N LEU A 18 5.45 9.06 -0.10
CA LEU A 18 4.72 9.77 -1.16
C LEU A 18 4.99 11.29 -1.16
N GLY A 19 5.12 11.90 0.02
CA GLY A 19 5.47 13.31 0.13
C GLY A 19 6.81 13.65 -0.54
N GLY A 20 7.80 12.77 -0.39
CA GLY A 20 9.11 12.89 -1.06
C GLY A 20 9.00 12.70 -2.57
N ILE A 21 8.24 11.70 -3.02
CA ILE A 21 7.99 11.49 -4.47
C ILE A 21 7.38 12.74 -5.11
N MET A 22 6.29 13.26 -4.54
CA MET A 22 5.61 14.44 -5.09
C MET A 22 6.51 15.69 -5.08
N GLN A 23 7.29 15.88 -4.01
CA GLN A 23 8.20 17.02 -3.90
C GLN A 23 9.24 16.98 -5.01
N THR A 24 9.91 15.85 -5.22
CA THR A 24 10.97 15.72 -6.22
C THR A 24 10.42 15.72 -7.65
N SER A 25 9.25 15.10 -7.88
CA SER A 25 8.64 15.05 -9.22
C SER A 25 7.88 16.32 -9.61
N GLY A 26 7.74 17.30 -8.70
CA GLY A 26 6.91 18.50 -8.89
C GLY A 26 5.41 18.23 -8.92
N ASN A 27 4.95 17.04 -8.51
CA ASN A 27 3.53 16.72 -8.48
C ASN A 27 2.82 17.38 -7.28
N ARG A 28 1.51 17.55 -7.38
CA ARG A 28 0.66 18.04 -6.30
C ARG A 28 -0.49 17.07 -6.05
N PRO A 29 -0.99 16.97 -4.81
CA PRO A 29 -2.14 16.14 -4.53
C PRO A 29 -3.34 16.48 -5.41
N PRO A 30 -4.06 15.49 -5.97
CA PRO A 30 -5.11 15.74 -6.95
C PRO A 30 -6.29 16.53 -6.39
N TRP A 31 -6.56 16.42 -5.08
CA TRP A 31 -7.64 17.15 -4.41
C TRP A 31 -7.41 18.67 -4.29
N VAL A 32 -6.19 19.16 -4.52
CA VAL A 32 -5.90 20.60 -4.59
C VAL A 32 -6.74 21.27 -5.70
N LEU A 33 -6.98 20.55 -6.80
CA LEU A 33 -7.92 20.99 -7.83
C LEU A 33 -9.33 20.52 -7.48
N LYS A 34 -10.22 21.46 -7.14
CA LYS A 34 -11.61 21.17 -6.71
C LYS A 34 -12.37 20.23 -7.65
N ALA A 35 -12.20 20.37 -8.97
CA ALA A 35 -12.85 19.51 -9.95
C ALA A 35 -12.39 18.04 -9.82
N LYS A 36 -11.09 17.80 -9.64
CA LYS A 36 -10.54 16.46 -9.37
C LYS A 36 -10.98 15.93 -8.01
N GLY A 37 -11.00 16.78 -6.98
CA GLY A 37 -11.51 16.41 -5.65
C GLY A 37 -12.96 15.91 -5.68
N LYS A 38 -13.85 16.61 -6.39
CA LYS A 38 -15.26 16.19 -6.57
C LYS A 38 -15.38 14.86 -7.31
N TYR A 39 -14.54 14.63 -8.31
CA TYR A 39 -14.49 13.35 -9.03
C TYR A 39 -14.04 12.21 -8.11
N LEU A 40 -12.91 12.40 -7.41
CA LEU A 40 -12.34 11.40 -6.50
C LEU A 40 -13.29 11.00 -5.40
N ALA A 41 -14.09 11.92 -4.86
CA ALA A 41 -15.09 11.61 -3.84
C ALA A 41 -16.09 10.53 -4.29
N ARG A 42 -16.39 10.44 -5.60
CA ARG A 42 -17.24 9.37 -6.16
C ARG A 42 -16.43 8.18 -6.63
N ASP A 43 -15.29 8.43 -7.25
CA ASP A 43 -14.45 7.39 -7.84
C ASP A 43 -13.85 6.46 -6.78
N SER A 44 -13.49 6.98 -5.60
CA SER A 44 -13.04 6.16 -4.48
C SER A 44 -14.09 5.13 -4.04
N PHE A 45 -15.39 5.47 -4.04
CA PHE A 45 -16.45 4.51 -3.75
C PHE A 45 -16.58 3.45 -4.84
N ARG A 46 -16.49 3.83 -6.12
CA ARG A 46 -16.50 2.87 -7.23
C ARG A 46 -15.31 1.92 -7.17
N ALA A 47 -14.13 2.44 -6.88
CA ALA A 47 -12.91 1.64 -6.73
C ALA A 47 -13.04 0.65 -5.56
N ALA A 48 -13.60 1.10 -4.43
CA ALA A 48 -13.84 0.24 -3.28
C ALA A 48 -14.89 -0.84 -3.56
N GLU A 49 -16.02 -0.47 -4.18
CA GLU A 49 -17.09 -1.41 -4.58
C GLU A 49 -16.56 -2.49 -5.52
N ARG A 50 -15.79 -2.10 -6.54
CA ARG A 50 -15.12 -3.04 -7.45
C ARG A 50 -14.22 -4.05 -6.73
N LEU A 51 -13.63 -3.68 -5.60
CA LEU A 51 -12.72 -4.51 -4.82
C LEU A 51 -13.40 -5.18 -3.61
N GLY A 52 -14.70 -4.95 -3.38
CA GLY A 52 -15.41 -5.43 -2.20
C GLY A 52 -14.89 -4.87 -0.87
N VAL A 53 -14.28 -3.67 -0.89
CA VAL A 53 -13.70 -3.04 0.30
C VAL A 53 -14.77 -2.16 0.98
N PRO A 54 -14.94 -2.23 2.31
CA PRO A 54 -15.98 -1.48 3.04
C PRO A 54 -15.58 -0.01 3.26
N TYR A 55 -15.23 0.71 2.19
CA TYR A 55 -14.80 2.10 2.25
C TYR A 55 -15.95 3.02 2.64
N GLN A 56 -15.73 3.86 3.66
CA GLN A 56 -16.74 4.78 4.22
C GLN A 56 -16.38 6.26 4.03
N GLY A 57 -15.38 6.54 3.19
CA GLY A 57 -14.88 7.89 2.96
C GLY A 57 -13.43 8.07 3.42
N SER A 58 -12.82 9.16 2.94
CA SER A 58 -11.45 9.52 3.33
C SER A 58 -11.44 10.05 4.76
N PRO A 59 -10.30 9.95 5.45
CA PRO A 59 -10.14 10.61 6.73
C PRO A 59 -10.47 12.11 6.68
N PRO A 60 -11.17 12.66 7.68
CA PRO A 60 -11.51 14.08 7.71
C PRO A 60 -10.30 15.01 7.65
N ASP A 61 -9.23 14.67 8.37
CA ASP A 61 -7.94 15.36 8.33
C ASP A 61 -6.89 14.52 7.58
N ILE A 62 -7.00 14.53 6.25
CA ILE A 62 -6.06 13.83 5.38
C ILE A 62 -4.62 14.39 5.50
N VAL A 63 -4.46 15.66 5.89
CA VAL A 63 -3.14 16.31 5.97
C VAL A 63 -2.38 15.81 7.19
N ALA A 64 -3.03 15.66 8.34
CA ALA A 64 -2.43 15.04 9.51
C ALA A 64 -2.06 13.59 9.23
N ILE A 65 -2.98 12.82 8.66
CA ILE A 65 -2.78 11.39 8.38
C ILE A 65 -1.73 11.13 7.30
N ALA A 66 -1.51 12.05 6.36
CA ALA A 66 -0.48 11.91 5.33
C ALA A 66 0.96 11.90 5.88
N LYS A 67 1.18 12.27 7.15
CA LYS A 67 2.49 12.29 7.80
C LYS A 67 2.94 10.88 8.20
N THR A 68 3.37 10.09 7.20
CA THR A 68 3.59 8.65 7.35
C THR A 68 5.06 8.24 7.59
N VAL A 69 5.98 9.16 7.86
CA VAL A 69 7.42 8.83 8.00
C VAL A 69 7.69 7.82 9.11
N SER A 70 7.13 8.02 10.31
CA SER A 70 7.29 7.09 11.45
C SER A 70 6.77 5.68 11.15
N PRO A 71 5.51 5.49 10.67
CA PRO A 71 5.00 4.16 10.35
C PRO A 71 5.70 3.53 9.13
N LEU A 72 6.15 4.31 8.14
CA LEU A 72 6.93 3.77 7.02
C LEU A 72 8.27 3.18 7.50
N ARG A 73 8.95 3.87 8.41
CA ARG A 73 10.18 3.37 9.05
C ARG A 73 9.92 2.09 9.86
N ALA A 74 8.82 2.05 10.62
CA ALA A 74 8.43 0.85 11.35
C ALA A 74 8.18 -0.33 10.40
N LEU A 75 7.52 -0.11 9.26
CA LEU A 75 7.29 -1.15 8.25
C LEU A 75 8.58 -1.69 7.63
N HIS A 76 9.60 -0.85 7.41
CA HIS A 76 10.93 -1.33 6.99
C HIS A 76 11.62 -2.15 8.06
N PHE A 77 11.56 -1.71 9.33
CA PHE A 77 12.13 -2.49 10.43
C PHE A 77 11.44 -3.86 10.56
N ILE A 78 10.10 -3.88 10.43
CA ILE A 78 9.32 -5.13 10.44
C ILE A 78 9.75 -6.03 9.29
N LYS A 79 9.91 -5.48 8.09
CA LYS A 79 10.32 -6.24 6.89
C LYS A 79 11.66 -6.95 7.06
N ASP A 80 12.62 -6.31 7.73
CA ASP A 80 13.97 -6.84 7.89
C ASP A 80 14.10 -7.85 9.04
N ASN A 81 13.19 -7.81 10.03
CA ASN A 81 13.35 -8.55 11.30
C ASN A 81 12.25 -9.59 11.58
N PHE A 82 11.17 -9.61 10.79
CA PHE A 82 10.04 -10.51 11.00
C PHE A 82 9.72 -11.30 9.72
N PRO A 83 9.00 -12.43 9.82
CA PRO A 83 8.57 -13.19 8.65
C PRO A 83 7.78 -12.32 7.66
N GLU A 84 7.93 -12.60 6.37
CA GLU A 84 7.24 -11.85 5.31
C GLU A 84 5.72 -11.80 5.52
N SER A 85 5.11 -12.89 5.97
CA SER A 85 3.67 -12.93 6.29
C SER A 85 3.29 -11.92 7.38
N THR A 86 4.12 -11.75 8.42
CA THR A 86 3.91 -10.78 9.48
C THR A 86 4.05 -9.36 8.95
N TYR A 87 5.05 -9.12 8.11
CA TYR A 87 5.25 -7.83 7.45
C TYR A 87 4.04 -7.43 6.57
N LEU A 88 3.58 -8.33 5.71
CA LEU A 88 2.42 -8.09 4.84
C LEU A 88 1.14 -7.83 5.65
N ALA A 89 0.93 -8.60 6.72
CA ALA A 89 -0.21 -8.39 7.62
C ALA A 89 -0.13 -7.05 8.36
N ALA A 90 1.07 -6.64 8.79
CA ALA A 90 1.28 -5.34 9.40
C ALA A 90 0.96 -4.19 8.42
N ILE A 91 1.41 -4.27 7.15
CA ILE A 91 1.04 -3.27 6.12
C ILE A 91 -0.47 -3.16 6.02
N ARG A 92 -1.16 -4.29 5.85
CA ARG A 92 -2.61 -4.31 5.66
C ARG A 92 -3.35 -3.76 6.87
N PHE A 93 -2.91 -4.10 8.08
CA PHE A 93 -3.49 -3.61 9.31
C PHE A 93 -3.32 -2.10 9.48
N LEU A 94 -2.11 -1.56 9.27
CA LEU A 94 -1.87 -0.12 9.36
C LEU A 94 -2.62 0.64 8.26
N PHE A 95 -2.72 0.08 7.05
CA PHE A 95 -3.52 0.65 5.96
C PHE A 95 -5.01 0.69 6.31
N HIS A 96 -5.54 -0.37 6.93
CA HIS A 96 -6.90 -0.42 7.44
C HIS A 96 -7.13 0.68 8.49
N LYS A 97 -6.24 0.82 9.47
CA LYS A 97 -6.35 1.85 10.52
C LYS A 97 -6.35 3.27 9.97
N ILE A 98 -5.61 3.53 8.89
CA ILE A 98 -5.62 4.83 8.21
C ILE A 98 -6.94 5.03 7.43
N TRP A 99 -7.32 4.07 6.59
CA TRP A 99 -8.32 4.31 5.55
C TRP A 99 -9.76 3.92 5.91
N LEU A 100 -9.97 3.22 7.03
CA LEU A 100 -11.31 2.87 7.51
C LEU A 100 -11.60 3.50 8.88
N PRO A 101 -12.85 3.87 9.15
CA PRO A 101 -13.24 4.38 10.46
C PRO A 101 -13.03 3.35 11.59
N PRO A 102 -12.62 3.79 12.80
CA PRO A 102 -12.23 5.15 13.15
C PRO A 102 -10.79 5.44 12.67
N HIS A 103 -10.63 6.35 11.71
CA HIS A 103 -9.33 6.67 11.11
C HIS A 103 -8.29 7.05 12.17
N VAL A 104 -7.12 6.43 12.12
CA VAL A 104 -6.04 6.61 13.10
C VAL A 104 -4.88 7.38 12.48
N ASN A 105 -4.48 8.47 13.14
CA ASN A 105 -3.26 9.20 12.80
C ASN A 105 -2.03 8.44 13.32
N LEU A 106 -1.44 7.60 12.46
CA LEU A 106 -0.25 6.81 12.80
C LEU A 106 1.06 7.63 12.83
N ALA A 107 0.99 8.95 12.60
CA ALA A 107 2.13 9.85 12.81
C ALA A 107 2.46 10.05 14.30
N GLU A 108 1.46 9.84 15.17
CA GLU A 108 1.60 9.92 16.63
C GLU A 108 2.06 8.56 17.17
N ASP A 109 3.16 8.56 17.94
CA ASP A 109 3.80 7.33 18.39
C ASP A 109 2.88 6.51 19.30
N GLU A 110 2.10 7.14 20.17
CA GLU A 110 1.14 6.46 21.04
C GLU A 110 0.10 5.68 20.22
N LYS A 111 -0.39 6.28 19.13
CA LYS A 111 -1.36 5.65 18.22
C LYS A 111 -0.73 4.55 17.37
N LEU A 112 0.53 4.73 16.94
CA LEU A 112 1.26 3.68 16.23
C LEU A 112 1.53 2.48 17.14
N ILE A 113 1.95 2.70 18.40
CA ILE A 113 2.12 1.64 19.41
C ILE A 113 0.82 0.89 19.63
N ALA A 114 -0.28 1.60 19.86
CA ALA A 114 -1.60 0.98 20.04
C ALA A 114 -1.99 0.14 18.82
N ALA A 115 -1.80 0.67 17.60
CA ALA A 115 -2.09 -0.08 16.38
C ALA A 115 -1.22 -1.34 16.23
N LEU A 116 0.08 -1.28 16.55
CA LEU A 116 0.97 -2.44 16.50
C LEU A 116 0.58 -3.50 17.54
N LYS A 117 0.24 -3.10 18.77
CA LYS A 117 -0.27 -4.02 19.80
C LYS A 117 -1.61 -4.65 19.41
N GLU A 118 -2.44 -3.92 18.68
CA GLU A 118 -3.72 -4.41 18.20
C GLU A 118 -3.59 -5.39 17.02
N ALA A 119 -2.53 -5.25 16.21
CA ALA A 119 -2.39 -5.91 14.92
C ALA A 119 -2.53 -7.43 14.98
N THR A 120 -3.35 -7.96 14.06
CA THR A 120 -3.57 -9.40 13.86
C THR A 120 -3.47 -9.78 12.38
N ASP A 121 -3.36 -11.08 12.11
CA ASP A 121 -3.39 -11.66 10.75
C ASP A 121 -4.81 -11.82 10.17
N GLN A 122 -5.86 -11.40 10.90
CA GLN A 122 -7.26 -11.65 10.52
C GLN A 122 -7.62 -11.04 9.16
N LEU A 123 -7.10 -9.84 8.86
CA LEU A 123 -7.39 -9.14 7.60
C LEU A 123 -6.83 -9.87 6.38
N ASP A 124 -5.85 -10.76 6.58
CA ASP A 124 -5.27 -11.62 5.54
C ASP A 124 -5.88 -13.02 5.50
N GLY A 125 -6.99 -13.23 6.21
CA GLY A 125 -7.65 -14.54 6.31
C GLY A 125 -6.94 -15.50 7.27
N GLY A 126 -6.06 -14.97 8.14
CA GLY A 126 -5.41 -15.73 9.19
C GLY A 126 -6.33 -16.05 10.38
N SER A 127 -5.74 -16.54 11.47
CA SER A 127 -6.50 -17.06 12.62
C SER A 127 -6.98 -15.97 13.60
N GLY A 128 -6.68 -14.70 13.34
CA GLY A 128 -6.83 -13.60 14.29
C GLY A 128 -5.72 -13.55 15.34
N LYS A 129 -4.58 -14.20 15.07
CA LYS A 129 -3.43 -14.20 15.98
C LYS A 129 -2.78 -12.82 15.99
N LYS A 130 -2.35 -12.39 17.18
CA LYS A 130 -1.52 -11.19 17.35
C LYS A 130 -0.23 -11.32 16.54
N LEU A 131 0.12 -10.24 15.83
CA LEU A 131 1.34 -10.18 15.03
C LEU A 131 2.60 -9.98 15.89
N PHE A 132 2.48 -9.25 17.00
CA PHE A 132 3.60 -8.78 17.81
C PHE A 132 3.32 -8.98 19.30
N SER A 133 4.32 -9.39 20.08
CA SER A 133 4.29 -9.27 21.54
C SER A 133 4.57 -7.81 21.97
N ASP A 134 4.44 -7.51 23.27
CA ASP A 134 4.80 -6.19 23.79
C ASP A 134 6.30 -5.87 23.57
N GLU A 135 7.17 -6.87 23.74
CA GLU A 135 8.61 -6.73 23.47
C GLU A 135 8.90 -6.50 21.98
N ASP A 136 8.13 -7.14 21.08
CA ASP A 136 8.27 -6.91 19.64
C ASP A 136 7.87 -5.47 19.27
N VAL A 137 6.79 -4.95 19.86
CA VAL A 137 6.38 -3.55 19.63
C VAL A 137 7.46 -2.58 20.12
N GLU A 138 8.04 -2.82 21.30
CA GLU A 138 9.16 -2.02 21.80
C GLU A 138 10.36 -2.06 20.84
N LYS A 139 10.76 -3.25 20.36
CA LYS A 139 11.83 -3.41 19.37
C LYS A 139 11.54 -2.66 18.07
N ILE A 140 10.32 -2.77 17.54
CA ILE A 140 9.90 -2.09 16.31
C ILE A 140 10.00 -0.58 16.50
N MET A 141 9.46 -0.06 17.61
CA MET A 141 9.50 1.38 17.87
C MET A 141 10.93 1.87 18.04
N ASN A 142 11.75 1.22 18.86
CA ASN A 142 13.14 1.65 19.06
C ASN A 142 13.99 1.51 17.78
N GLY A 143 13.75 0.45 17.00
CA GLY A 143 14.49 0.15 15.78
C GLY A 143 14.14 1.02 14.58
N ARG A 144 12.94 1.60 14.52
CA ARG A 144 12.47 2.31 13.31
C ARG A 144 13.37 3.48 12.88
N GLU A 145 14.03 4.19 13.79
CA GLU A 145 14.86 5.33 13.40
C GLU A 145 16.06 4.92 12.53
N SER A 146 16.57 3.70 12.72
CA SER A 146 17.63 3.14 11.87
C SER A 146 17.21 2.96 10.40
N MET A 147 15.90 2.97 10.12
CA MET A 147 15.33 2.82 8.77
C MET A 147 15.19 4.16 8.02
N LYS A 148 15.66 5.26 8.60
CA LYS A 148 15.55 6.60 8.00
C LYS A 148 16.16 6.68 6.60
N GLU A 149 17.43 6.30 6.46
CA GLU A 149 18.10 6.36 5.15
C GLU A 149 17.50 5.33 4.19
N ARG A 150 17.09 4.15 4.68
CA ARG A 150 16.39 3.14 3.86
C ARG A 150 15.12 3.69 3.20
N VAL A 151 14.27 4.40 3.96
CA VAL A 151 13.06 5.05 3.41
C VAL A 151 13.43 6.10 2.38
N LYS A 152 14.44 6.92 2.66
CA LYS A 152 14.90 8.00 1.76
C LYS A 152 15.43 7.42 0.45
N ASP A 153 16.31 6.43 0.51
CA ASP A 153 16.95 5.82 -0.65
C ASP A 153 15.93 5.12 -1.55
N LEU A 154 15.02 4.32 -0.99
CA LEU A 154 13.97 3.65 -1.76
C LEU A 154 12.94 4.63 -2.34
N THR A 155 12.70 5.75 -1.66
CA THR A 155 11.88 6.84 -2.21
C THR A 155 12.60 7.51 -3.38
N GLY A 156 13.90 7.74 -3.27
CA GLY A 156 14.75 8.26 -4.35
C GLY A 156 14.79 7.34 -5.56
N GLU A 157 15.02 6.05 -5.34
CA GLU A 157 15.02 5.01 -6.39
C GLU A 157 13.68 4.97 -7.14
N ALA A 158 12.55 5.11 -6.44
CA ALA A 158 11.24 5.19 -7.09
C ALA A 158 11.15 6.41 -8.02
N VAL A 159 11.67 7.56 -7.61
CA VAL A 159 11.69 8.78 -8.44
C VAL A 159 12.63 8.64 -9.62
N GLU A 160 13.83 8.07 -9.44
CA GLU A 160 14.76 7.76 -10.53
C GLU A 160 14.13 6.82 -11.57
N LYS A 161 13.26 5.91 -11.11
CA LYS A 161 12.44 5.03 -11.96
C LYS A 161 11.20 5.70 -12.55
N GLY A 162 11.05 7.02 -12.39
CA GLY A 162 9.98 7.82 -13.00
C GLY A 162 8.72 8.00 -12.16
N ALA A 163 8.71 7.57 -10.89
CA ALA A 163 7.55 7.72 -10.04
C ALA A 163 7.24 9.21 -9.79
N PHE A 164 5.98 9.57 -10.04
CA PHE A 164 5.42 10.89 -9.72
C PHE A 164 4.27 10.82 -8.69
N GLY A 165 3.93 9.61 -8.25
CA GLY A 165 2.87 9.35 -7.29
C GLY A 165 2.87 7.89 -6.82
N ALA A 166 1.85 7.50 -6.07
CA ALA A 166 1.68 6.13 -5.60
C ALA A 166 0.25 5.60 -5.85
N PRO A 167 0.06 4.28 -6.02
CA PRO A 167 1.13 3.28 -6.13
C PRO A 167 1.91 3.39 -7.45
N TRP A 168 3.20 3.10 -7.38
CA TRP A 168 4.08 2.91 -8.54
C TRP A 168 4.50 1.44 -8.58
N LEU A 169 4.17 0.76 -9.67
CA LEU A 169 4.32 -0.68 -9.83
C LEU A 169 5.40 -0.93 -10.88
N MET A 170 6.50 -1.55 -10.47
CA MET A 170 7.54 -2.02 -11.40
C MET A 170 7.32 -3.51 -11.65
N ALA A 171 7.09 -3.90 -12.90
CA ALA A 171 7.02 -5.29 -13.30
C ALA A 171 8.30 -5.66 -14.05
N THR A 172 8.93 -6.78 -13.69
CA THR A 172 10.13 -7.29 -14.35
C THR A 172 9.87 -8.73 -14.78
N ARG A 173 10.31 -9.10 -15.99
CA ARG A 173 10.30 -10.50 -16.43
C ARG A 173 11.67 -11.13 -16.21
N ASP A 174 11.68 -12.34 -15.66
CA ASP A 174 12.91 -13.07 -15.35
C ASP A 174 13.58 -13.68 -16.60
N ASP A 175 12.83 -13.88 -17.69
CA ASP A 175 13.31 -14.54 -18.92
C ASP A 175 14.20 -13.63 -19.79
N ASP A 176 13.83 -12.36 -19.92
CA ASP A 176 14.56 -11.35 -20.72
C ASP A 176 15.06 -10.16 -19.91
N GLY A 177 14.80 -10.13 -18.60
CA GLY A 177 15.23 -9.08 -17.69
C GLY A 177 14.56 -7.72 -17.92
N LYS A 178 13.56 -7.62 -18.81
CA LYS A 178 12.93 -6.34 -19.12
C LYS A 178 12.02 -5.90 -17.98
N SER A 179 11.98 -4.60 -17.74
CA SER A 179 11.12 -3.96 -16.75
C SER A 179 10.24 -2.88 -17.36
N GLU A 180 9.00 -2.77 -16.88
CA GLU A 180 8.07 -1.70 -17.21
C GLU A 180 7.37 -1.18 -15.95
N SER A 181 7.14 0.12 -15.90
CA SER A 181 6.49 0.80 -14.79
C SER A 181 5.03 1.16 -15.08
N PHE A 182 4.17 1.02 -14.07
CA PHE A 182 2.75 1.34 -14.15
C PHE A 182 2.33 2.18 -12.94
N PHE A 183 1.49 3.19 -13.16
CA PHE A 183 0.97 4.06 -12.12
C PHE A 183 -0.51 3.79 -11.85
N GLY A 184 -0.89 3.73 -10.57
CA GLY A 184 -2.28 3.62 -10.13
C GLY A 184 -2.74 2.19 -9.83
N SER A 185 -3.96 2.08 -9.31
CA SER A 185 -4.61 0.81 -8.95
C SER A 185 -5.47 0.21 -10.08
N ASP A 186 -5.31 0.73 -11.29
CA ASP A 186 -6.21 0.52 -12.43
C ASP A 186 -5.46 0.15 -13.73
N ARG A 187 -4.21 -0.34 -13.61
CA ARG A 187 -3.36 -0.77 -14.74
C ARG A 187 -2.99 -2.26 -14.71
N PHE A 188 -3.69 -3.07 -13.90
CA PHE A 188 -3.40 -4.50 -13.76
C PHE A 188 -3.51 -5.29 -15.07
N ASN A 189 -4.43 -4.93 -15.98
CA ASN A 189 -4.50 -5.52 -17.31
C ASN A 189 -3.23 -5.33 -18.14
N HIS A 190 -2.60 -4.14 -18.07
CA HIS A 190 -1.32 -3.88 -18.72
C HIS A 190 -0.19 -4.68 -18.06
N ILE A 191 -0.16 -4.73 -16.73
CA ILE A 191 0.83 -5.52 -15.97
C ILE A 191 0.74 -7.00 -16.34
N TYR A 192 -0.46 -7.58 -16.36
CA TYR A 192 -0.65 -8.99 -16.70
C TYR A 192 -0.26 -9.29 -18.14
N ARG A 193 -0.61 -8.41 -19.08
CA ARG A 193 -0.16 -8.53 -20.47
C ARG A 193 1.37 -8.48 -20.58
N PHE A 194 2.02 -7.55 -19.88
CA PHE A 194 3.48 -7.43 -19.89
C PHE A 194 4.17 -8.67 -19.32
N LEU A 195 3.62 -9.24 -18.24
CA LEU A 195 4.14 -10.44 -17.58
C LEU A 195 3.72 -11.76 -18.26
N GLY A 196 2.93 -11.72 -19.33
CA GLY A 196 2.41 -12.93 -19.98
C GLY A 196 1.41 -13.72 -19.13
N VAL A 197 0.81 -13.10 -18.12
CA VAL A 197 -0.20 -13.73 -17.25
C VAL A 197 -1.56 -13.71 -17.95
N PRO A 198 -2.22 -14.86 -18.18
CA PRO A 198 -3.55 -14.88 -18.77
C PRO A 198 -4.57 -14.23 -17.84
N PHE A 199 -5.42 -13.37 -18.40
CA PHE A 199 -6.46 -12.66 -17.65
C PHE A 199 -7.68 -12.36 -18.53
N LYS A 200 -8.79 -12.04 -17.88
CA LYS A 200 -10.02 -11.55 -18.49
C LYS A 200 -10.16 -10.08 -18.10
N ASP A 201 -10.06 -9.16 -19.07
CA ASP A 201 -10.04 -7.71 -18.81
C ASP A 201 -11.44 -7.18 -18.48
N VAL A 202 -12.23 -6.94 -19.52
CA VAL A 202 -13.63 -6.52 -19.42
C VAL A 202 -14.44 -7.43 -20.33
N GLU A 203 -15.41 -8.14 -19.76
CA GLU A 203 -16.35 -8.95 -20.52
C GLU A 203 -17.77 -8.51 -20.18
N ILE A 204 -18.54 -8.20 -21.21
CA ILE A 204 -19.97 -7.96 -21.10
C ILE A 204 -20.65 -9.32 -21.17
N LEU A 205 -21.35 -9.69 -20.09
CA LEU A 205 -22.11 -10.93 -20.03
C LEU A 205 -23.49 -10.73 -20.67
N PRO A 206 -24.09 -11.78 -21.26
CA PRO A 206 -25.49 -11.73 -21.67
C PRO A 206 -26.39 -11.37 -20.47
N PRO A 207 -27.57 -10.76 -20.70
CA PRO A 207 -28.51 -10.49 -19.62
C PRO A 207 -28.85 -11.79 -18.87
N SER A 208 -28.49 -11.90 -17.58
CA SER A 208 -29.01 -12.98 -16.73
C SER A 208 -30.30 -12.51 -16.08
N LYS A 209 -31.38 -13.31 -16.20
CA LYS A 209 -32.54 -13.14 -15.33
C LYS A 209 -32.09 -13.54 -13.91
N LEU A 210 -31.92 -12.54 -13.04
CA LEU A 210 -31.90 -12.76 -11.59
C LEU A 210 -33.28 -13.25 -11.13
#